data_AF-A0A502F819-F1
#
_entry.id   AF-A0A502F819-F1
#
_cell.length_a   1.000
_cell.length_b   1.000
_cell.length_c   1.000
_cell.angle_alpha   90.00
_cell.angle_beta   90.00
_cell.angle_gamma   90.00
#
_symmetry.space_group_name_H-M   'P 1'
#
loop_
_entity.id
_entity.type
_entity.pdbx_description
1 polymer ?
#
loop_
_entity_poly.entity_id
_entity_poly.type
_entity_poly.pdbx_seq_one_letter_code
_entity_poly.pdbx_strand_id
1 'polypeptide(L)'
;MKRAYLVLAALVGLAASPMGPARAATVNLDFSGPNVSASLVLTYGTTTDAKYPSAFQVTGISGTFTDTNNGLGIVNAPVNELVPVVFSTPEPGNLLAPNSFSRFFVASGLSPISNGAITYDNLYWPNGSVQTASDYPPSGGLFDIYGLMFRINGNVVVDIWSNGTDERGIADYGVAVATSATSLDYRPGGLTVTVPEPTSLSLLGVGLLGLVALGRRRAAG
;
A
#
# COMPACT_ATOMS: atom_id res chain seq x y z
N MET A 1 56.18 12.07 -17.09
CA MET A 1 55.25 12.43 -15.99
C MET A 1 54.13 13.35 -16.48
N LYS A 2 53.19 12.88 -17.32
CA LYS A 2 52.05 13.70 -17.83
C LYS A 2 50.81 12.86 -18.18
N ARG A 3 50.58 11.72 -17.51
CA ARG A 3 49.43 10.83 -17.79
C ARG A 3 48.61 10.44 -16.55
N ALA A 4 48.85 11.08 -15.40
CA ALA A 4 48.22 10.71 -14.13
C ALA A 4 47.02 11.58 -13.71
N TYR A 5 46.65 12.62 -14.47
CA TYR A 5 45.63 13.59 -14.05
C TYR A 5 44.28 13.48 -14.77
N LEU A 6 44.14 12.53 -15.71
CA LEU A 6 42.91 12.39 -16.51
C LEU A 6 41.86 11.43 -15.92
N VAL A 7 42.17 10.76 -14.81
CA VAL A 7 41.23 9.80 -14.16
C VAL A 7 40.52 10.41 -12.95
N LEU A 8 40.95 11.58 -12.46
CA LEU A 8 40.41 12.19 -11.24
C LEU A 8 39.34 13.27 -11.47
N ALA A 9 38.85 13.44 -12.70
CA ALA A 9 37.78 14.38 -13.02
C ALA A 9 36.39 13.73 -13.19
N ALA A 10 36.30 12.39 -13.20
CA ALA A 10 35.06 11.66 -13.44
C ALA A 10 34.34 11.15 -12.17
N LEU A 11 34.89 11.40 -10.97
CA LEU A 11 34.43 10.80 -9.71
C LEU A 11 33.82 11.78 -8.69
N VAL A 12 33.71 13.07 -9.01
CA VAL A 12 33.19 14.09 -8.05
C VAL A 12 31.84 14.69 -8.49
N GLY A 13 31.25 14.21 -9.60
CA GLY A 13 30.00 14.75 -10.15
C GLY A 13 28.69 14.06 -9.69
N LEU A 14 28.72 13.17 -8.69
CA LEU A 14 27.56 12.34 -8.33
C LEU A 14 27.00 12.56 -6.91
N ALA A 15 27.30 13.70 -6.27
CA ALA A 15 26.82 13.99 -4.91
C ALA A 15 26.17 15.38 -4.77
N ALA A 16 25.56 15.88 -5.84
CA ALA A 16 24.65 17.03 -5.77
C ALA A 16 23.34 16.64 -6.46
N SER A 17 22.60 15.71 -5.87
CA SER A 17 21.17 15.61 -6.16
C SER A 17 20.53 16.92 -5.68
N PRO A 18 20.00 17.79 -6.57
CA PRO A 18 19.20 18.91 -6.11
C PRO A 18 18.05 18.35 -5.28
N MET A 19 17.71 19.04 -4.18
CA MET A 19 16.47 18.80 -3.44
C MET A 19 15.31 18.99 -4.43
N GLY A 20 14.91 17.90 -5.06
CA GLY A 20 13.78 17.88 -5.97
C GLY A 20 12.50 18.17 -5.17
N PRO A 21 11.45 18.71 -5.82
CA PRO A 21 10.13 18.78 -5.22
C PRO A 21 9.72 17.40 -4.71
N ALA A 22 8.97 17.35 -3.59
CA ALA A 22 8.44 16.14 -2.98
C ALA A 22 7.88 15.21 -4.08
N ARG A 23 8.61 14.13 -4.37
CA ARG A 23 8.19 13.20 -5.42
C ARG A 23 7.16 12.27 -4.80
N ALA A 24 5.93 12.34 -5.30
CA ALA A 24 4.98 11.27 -5.14
C ALA A 24 5.64 9.96 -5.62
N ALA A 25 5.70 8.97 -4.73
CA ALA A 25 6.18 7.64 -5.04
C ALA A 25 4.99 6.76 -5.43
N THR A 26 5.28 5.68 -6.16
CA THR A 26 4.27 4.68 -6.49
C THR A 26 4.70 3.31 -6.02
N VAL A 27 3.73 2.49 -5.62
CA VAL A 27 3.93 1.07 -5.29
C VAL A 27 2.84 0.26 -5.97
N ASN A 28 3.24 -0.87 -6.56
CA ASN A 28 2.31 -1.87 -7.08
C ASN A 28 2.05 -2.91 -5.99
N LEU A 29 0.78 -3.23 -5.78
CA LEU A 29 0.33 -4.21 -4.79
C LEU A 29 -0.64 -5.16 -5.47
N ASP A 30 -0.36 -6.46 -5.38
CA ASP A 30 -1.27 -7.48 -5.87
C ASP A 30 -1.80 -8.28 -4.67
N PHE A 31 -3.11 -8.19 -4.45
CA PHE A 31 -3.83 -8.95 -3.43
C PHE A 31 -4.49 -10.17 -4.06
N SER A 32 -4.42 -11.30 -3.38
CA SER A 32 -5.08 -12.54 -3.82
C SER A 32 -5.62 -13.35 -2.64
N GLY A 33 -6.84 -13.86 -2.81
CA GLY A 33 -7.52 -14.76 -1.89
C GLY A 33 -8.61 -15.55 -2.61
N PRO A 34 -9.36 -16.42 -1.92
CA PRO A 34 -10.43 -17.20 -2.53
C PRO A 34 -11.50 -16.30 -3.17
N ASN A 35 -11.57 -16.32 -4.50
CA ASN A 35 -12.50 -15.55 -5.34
C ASN A 35 -12.41 -14.01 -5.20
N VAL A 36 -11.33 -13.51 -4.60
CA VAL A 36 -11.04 -12.08 -4.48
C VAL A 36 -9.63 -11.80 -4.99
N SER A 37 -9.47 -10.77 -5.80
CA SER A 37 -8.16 -10.25 -6.14
C SER A 37 -8.19 -8.75 -6.40
N ALA A 38 -7.06 -8.10 -6.19
CA ALA A 38 -6.85 -6.70 -6.55
C ALA A 38 -5.45 -6.53 -7.12
N SER A 39 -5.31 -5.76 -8.19
CA SER A 39 -4.01 -5.27 -8.67
C SER A 39 -4.06 -3.76 -8.62
N LEU A 40 -3.31 -3.18 -7.68
CA LEU A 40 -3.40 -1.78 -7.28
C LEU A 40 -2.07 -1.08 -7.53
N VAL A 41 -2.14 0.15 -8.05
CA VAL A 41 -1.03 1.09 -8.07
C VAL A 41 -1.38 2.24 -7.15
N LEU A 42 -0.67 2.34 -6.02
CA LEU A 42 -0.85 3.44 -5.08
C LEU A 42 0.11 4.56 -5.43
N THR A 43 -0.36 5.79 -5.30
CA THR A 43 0.48 6.98 -5.26
C THR A 43 0.48 7.50 -3.82
N TYR A 44 1.65 7.69 -3.23
CA TYR A 44 1.79 8.23 -1.88
C TYR A 44 2.86 9.33 -1.86
N GLY A 45 2.61 10.36 -1.06
CA GLY A 45 3.49 11.52 -0.94
C GLY A 45 4.54 11.37 0.15
N THR A 46 5.30 12.44 0.39
CA THR A 46 6.15 12.56 1.59
C THR A 46 5.34 12.95 2.83
N THR A 47 4.06 13.31 2.67
CA THR A 47 3.17 13.62 3.79
C THR A 47 2.85 12.34 4.54
N THR A 48 3.05 12.38 5.86
CA THR A 48 2.74 11.28 6.76
C THR A 48 1.60 11.66 7.69
N ASP A 49 1.03 10.66 8.34
CA ASP A 49 0.09 10.92 9.43
C ASP A 49 0.78 11.68 10.57
N ALA A 50 0.08 12.66 11.15
CA ALA A 50 0.65 13.51 12.19
C ALA A 50 1.03 12.72 13.46
N LYS A 51 0.32 11.61 13.72
CA LYS A 51 0.59 10.71 14.84
C LYS A 51 1.62 9.64 14.47
N TYR A 52 1.65 9.23 13.21
CA TYR A 52 2.50 8.17 12.70
C TYR A 52 3.42 8.63 11.56
N PRO A 53 4.61 9.15 11.88
CA PRO A 53 5.55 9.65 10.87
C PRO A 53 6.09 8.59 9.90
N SER A 54 5.91 7.29 10.20
CA SER A 54 6.29 6.17 9.33
C SER A 54 5.18 5.75 8.35
N ALA A 55 3.99 6.34 8.47
CA ALA A 55 2.82 6.01 7.68
C ALA A 55 2.58 7.09 6.63
N PHE A 56 2.65 6.73 5.35
CA PHE A 56 2.51 7.67 4.25
C PHE A 56 1.06 7.82 3.83
N GLN A 57 0.62 9.05 3.61
CA GLN A 57 -0.71 9.30 3.07
C GLN A 57 -0.78 8.85 1.62
N VAL A 58 -1.72 7.96 1.32
CA VAL A 58 -2.08 7.62 -0.06
C VAL A 58 -2.86 8.79 -0.64
N THR A 59 -2.42 9.28 -1.80
CA THR A 59 -2.99 10.45 -2.48
C THR A 59 -3.61 10.10 -3.83
N GLY A 60 -3.35 8.89 -4.34
CA GLY A 60 -3.94 8.39 -5.56
C GLY A 60 -3.93 6.88 -5.59
N ILE A 61 -4.85 6.31 -6.36
CA ILE A 61 -4.99 4.88 -6.55
C ILE A 61 -5.52 4.62 -7.95
N SER A 62 -5.06 3.53 -8.56
CA SER A 62 -5.59 2.98 -9.79
C SER A 62 -5.42 1.47 -9.78
N GLY A 63 -6.05 0.77 -10.72
CA GLY A 63 -5.93 -0.68 -10.79
C GLY A 63 -7.23 -1.38 -11.13
N THR A 64 -7.31 -2.64 -10.74
CA THR A 64 -8.50 -3.47 -10.93
C THR A 64 -8.83 -4.26 -9.67
N PHE A 65 -10.10 -4.56 -9.49
CA PHE A 65 -10.61 -5.37 -8.39
C PHE A 65 -11.58 -6.44 -8.91
N THR A 66 -11.51 -7.63 -8.33
CA THR A 66 -12.39 -8.76 -8.61
C THR A 66 -12.90 -9.31 -7.29
N ASP A 67 -14.21 -9.54 -7.22
CA ASP A 67 -14.87 -10.29 -6.17
C ASP A 67 -16.06 -11.06 -6.75
N THR A 68 -15.94 -12.38 -6.79
CA THR A 68 -17.00 -13.26 -7.29
C THR A 68 -17.72 -14.02 -6.17
N ASN A 69 -17.45 -13.69 -4.90
CA ASN A 69 -18.18 -14.24 -3.77
C ASN A 69 -19.63 -13.74 -3.74
N ASN A 70 -20.49 -14.48 -3.02
CA ASN A 70 -21.90 -14.14 -2.75
C ASN A 70 -22.73 -13.75 -3.99
N GLY A 71 -22.31 -14.17 -5.20
CA GLY A 71 -22.96 -13.82 -6.45
C GLY A 71 -22.71 -12.39 -6.92
N LEU A 72 -21.72 -11.67 -6.37
CA LEU A 72 -21.41 -10.28 -6.74
C LEU A 72 -20.96 -10.13 -8.19
N GLY A 73 -20.23 -11.12 -8.71
CA GLY A 73 -19.81 -11.14 -10.13
C GLY A 73 -18.97 -9.94 -10.54
N ILE A 74 -18.28 -9.29 -9.60
CA ILE A 74 -17.36 -8.19 -9.89
C ILE A 74 -16.10 -8.80 -10.49
N VAL A 75 -15.82 -8.50 -11.76
CA VAL A 75 -14.65 -9.04 -12.47
C VAL A 75 -13.89 -7.91 -13.13
N ASN A 76 -12.63 -7.73 -12.74
CA ASN A 76 -11.72 -6.69 -13.25
C ASN A 76 -12.34 -5.29 -13.27
N ALA A 77 -13.14 -4.96 -12.25
CA ALA A 77 -13.73 -3.64 -12.12
C ALA A 77 -12.62 -2.60 -11.94
N PRO A 78 -12.62 -1.49 -12.70
CA PRO A 78 -11.59 -0.48 -12.59
C PRO A 78 -11.71 0.24 -11.24
N VAL A 79 -10.57 0.45 -10.60
CA VAL A 79 -10.47 1.35 -9.44
C VAL A 79 -10.54 2.79 -9.93
N ASN A 80 -11.58 3.51 -9.52
CA ASN A 80 -11.89 4.84 -10.04
C ASN A 80 -11.21 5.95 -9.24
N GLU A 81 -11.31 5.89 -7.91
CA GLU A 81 -10.80 6.93 -7.04
C GLU A 81 -10.54 6.42 -5.62
N LEU A 82 -9.67 7.12 -4.91
CA LEU A 82 -9.49 6.97 -3.48
C LEU A 82 -10.67 7.63 -2.76
N VAL A 83 -11.25 6.96 -1.76
CA VAL A 83 -12.28 7.60 -0.93
C VAL A 83 -11.59 8.64 -0.03
N PRO A 84 -12.02 9.92 -0.06
CA PRO A 84 -11.38 10.95 0.77
C PRO A 84 -11.49 10.65 2.27
N VAL A 85 -10.44 10.96 3.03
CA VAL A 85 -10.48 10.93 4.50
C VAL A 85 -11.36 12.06 5.03
N VAL A 86 -12.14 11.79 6.08
CA VAL A 86 -13.13 12.72 6.66
C VAL A 86 -12.89 13.03 8.14
N PHE A 87 -11.82 12.52 8.74
CA PHE A 87 -11.40 12.84 10.12
C PHE A 87 -12.50 12.59 11.16
N SER A 88 -13.05 11.38 11.14
CA SER A 88 -14.07 10.96 12.12
C SER A 88 -13.49 10.89 13.52
N THR A 89 -14.35 11.01 14.55
CA THR A 89 -13.92 10.81 15.95
C THR A 89 -13.86 9.32 16.26
N PRO A 90 -12.68 8.74 16.59
CA PRO A 90 -12.58 7.34 17.00
C PRO A 90 -13.42 7.05 18.25
N GLU A 91 -13.64 5.77 18.56
CA GLU A 91 -14.28 5.41 19.84
C GLU A 91 -13.49 6.01 21.02
N PRO A 92 -14.15 6.49 22.11
CA PRO A 92 -13.47 7.21 23.19
C PRO A 92 -12.30 6.45 23.85
N GLY A 93 -12.33 5.12 23.83
CA GLY A 93 -11.25 4.27 24.37
C GLY A 93 -10.11 4.00 23.37
N ASN A 94 -10.27 4.37 22.10
CA ASN A 94 -9.27 4.14 21.07
C ASN A 94 -8.29 5.31 20.99
N LEU A 95 -7.30 5.25 21.86
CA LEU A 95 -6.23 6.24 21.99
C LEU A 95 -5.17 6.10 20.91
N LEU A 96 -5.18 5.03 20.11
CA LEU A 96 -4.18 4.75 19.08
C LEU A 96 -4.64 5.10 17.65
N ALA A 97 -5.92 5.36 17.41
CA ALA A 97 -6.39 5.73 16.07
C ALA A 97 -5.53 6.83 15.39
N PRO A 98 -5.16 6.66 14.11
CA PRO A 98 -4.44 7.65 13.31
C PRO A 98 -5.22 8.95 13.20
N ASN A 99 -4.51 10.05 12.89
CA ASN A 99 -5.18 11.32 12.72
C ASN A 99 -6.12 11.30 11.49
N SER A 100 -5.80 10.55 10.45
CA SER A 100 -6.65 10.37 9.26
C SER A 100 -7.83 9.41 9.43
N PHE A 101 -8.08 8.88 10.63
CA PHE A 101 -9.17 7.94 10.90
C PHE A 101 -10.51 8.47 10.38
N SER A 102 -11.23 7.61 9.65
CA SER A 102 -12.44 7.94 8.91
C SER A 102 -13.45 6.79 8.98
N ARG A 103 -14.72 7.11 8.74
CA ARG A 103 -15.81 6.12 8.69
C ARG A 103 -16.62 6.27 7.41
N PHE A 104 -16.95 5.14 6.81
CA PHE A 104 -17.96 5.01 5.77
C PHE A 104 -19.17 4.26 6.34
N PHE A 105 -20.28 4.98 6.52
CA PHE A 105 -21.50 4.39 7.09
C PHE A 105 -22.24 3.53 6.08
N VAL A 106 -22.69 2.37 6.54
CA VAL A 106 -23.41 1.36 5.77
C VAL A 106 -24.70 1.03 6.52
N ALA A 107 -25.85 1.22 5.87
CA ALA A 107 -27.15 1.11 6.54
C ALA A 107 -27.51 -0.33 6.97
N SER A 108 -27.04 -1.37 6.26
CA SER A 108 -27.31 -2.77 6.61
C SER A 108 -26.18 -3.74 6.22
N GLY A 109 -26.21 -4.96 6.76
CA GLY A 109 -25.34 -6.08 6.33
C GLY A 109 -23.99 -6.16 7.05
N LEU A 110 -23.57 -5.12 7.77
CA LEU A 110 -22.41 -5.22 8.66
C LEU A 110 -22.77 -5.92 9.98
N SER A 111 -21.77 -6.52 10.60
CA SER A 111 -21.89 -7.05 11.96
C SER A 111 -22.24 -5.93 12.95
N PRO A 112 -23.04 -6.20 14.00
CA PRO A 112 -23.33 -5.20 15.04
C PRO A 112 -22.07 -4.59 15.68
N ILE A 113 -20.97 -5.34 15.75
CA ILE A 113 -19.70 -4.86 16.31
C ILE A 113 -19.07 -3.72 15.50
N SER A 114 -19.39 -3.60 14.21
CA SER A 114 -18.87 -2.55 13.34
C SER A 114 -19.57 -1.21 13.52
N ASN A 115 -20.59 -1.13 14.40
CA ASN A 115 -21.37 0.09 14.66
C ASN A 115 -21.90 0.76 13.37
N GLY A 116 -22.23 -0.05 12.36
CA GLY A 116 -22.75 0.43 11.07
C GLY A 116 -21.74 1.16 10.19
N ALA A 117 -20.43 1.00 10.40
CA ALA A 117 -19.42 1.63 9.56
C ALA A 117 -18.26 0.69 9.19
N ILE A 118 -17.70 0.90 8.01
CA ILE A 118 -16.35 0.46 7.65
C ILE A 118 -15.42 1.63 7.98
N THR A 119 -14.39 1.39 8.77
CA THR A 119 -13.37 2.38 9.11
C THR A 119 -12.24 2.33 8.11
N TYR A 120 -11.59 3.47 7.85
CA TYR A 120 -10.41 3.57 6.98
C TYR A 120 -9.55 4.77 7.36
N ASP A 121 -8.29 4.78 6.94
CA ASP A 121 -7.36 5.88 7.20
C ASP A 121 -6.51 6.27 5.98
N ASN A 122 -6.48 5.41 4.96
CA ASN A 122 -5.69 5.52 3.74
C ASN A 122 -4.19 5.72 3.97
N LEU A 123 -3.63 5.02 4.97
CA LEU A 123 -2.21 5.04 5.27
C LEU A 123 -1.48 3.83 4.69
N TYR A 124 -0.36 4.09 4.02
CA TYR A 124 0.57 3.08 3.53
C TYR A 124 1.80 2.96 4.43
N TRP A 125 2.09 1.73 4.85
CA TRP A 125 3.15 1.38 5.80
C TRP A 125 4.20 0.48 5.12
N PRO A 126 5.20 1.04 4.42
CA PRO A 126 6.15 0.26 3.64
C PRO A 126 6.99 -0.73 4.46
N ASN A 127 7.11 -0.49 5.77
CA ASN A 127 7.85 -1.35 6.70
C ASN A 127 6.93 -2.08 7.71
N GLY A 128 5.64 -2.15 7.42
CA GLY A 128 4.64 -2.73 8.30
C GLY A 128 4.02 -1.71 9.27
N SER A 129 2.72 -1.86 9.50
CA SER A 129 1.96 -1.03 10.43
C SER A 129 2.35 -1.31 11.89
N VAL A 130 2.32 -0.27 12.71
CA VAL A 130 2.33 -0.43 14.17
C VAL A 130 0.90 -0.69 14.65
N GLN A 131 0.72 -0.95 15.94
CA GLN A 131 -0.62 -0.99 16.52
C GLN A 131 -1.28 0.39 16.42
N THR A 132 -2.42 0.46 15.73
CA THR A 132 -3.19 1.71 15.52
C THR A 132 -4.59 1.69 16.14
N ALA A 133 -4.98 0.59 16.79
CA ALA A 133 -6.20 0.51 17.58
C ALA A 133 -5.86 0.02 19.00
N SER A 134 -6.37 0.70 20.03
CA SER A 134 -6.02 0.41 21.43
C SER A 134 -6.44 -0.98 21.89
N ASP A 135 -7.49 -1.54 21.30
CA ASP A 135 -8.09 -2.83 21.62
C ASP A 135 -7.76 -3.93 20.62
N TYR A 136 -6.98 -3.62 19.57
CA TYR A 136 -6.53 -4.59 18.56
C TYR A 136 -5.01 -4.60 18.46
N PRO A 137 -4.32 -5.49 19.21
CA PRO A 137 -2.85 -5.60 19.20
C PRO A 137 -2.19 -5.98 17.87
N PRO A 138 -2.75 -6.85 17.03
CA PRO A 138 -2.07 -7.28 15.81
C PRO A 138 -1.74 -6.13 14.86
N SER A 139 -0.56 -6.18 14.24
CA SER A 139 -0.06 -5.17 13.30
C SER A 139 1.00 -5.77 12.36
N GLY A 140 1.55 -4.96 11.44
CA GLY A 140 2.71 -5.33 10.62
C GLY A 140 2.43 -5.44 9.12
N GLY A 141 1.18 -5.29 8.69
CA GLY A 141 0.83 -5.24 7.27
C GLY A 141 1.17 -3.91 6.60
N LEU A 142 1.07 -3.87 5.27
CA LEU A 142 1.26 -2.65 4.46
C LEU A 142 0.16 -1.62 4.69
N PHE A 143 -0.99 -2.08 5.20
CA PHE A 143 -2.04 -1.26 5.77
C PHE A 143 -2.20 -1.63 7.24
N ASP A 144 -2.87 -0.78 8.00
CA ASP A 144 -3.27 -1.11 9.35
C ASP A 144 -4.68 -1.72 9.39
N ILE A 145 -5.28 -1.79 10.57
CA ILE A 145 -6.60 -2.38 10.78
C ILE A 145 -7.75 -1.51 10.25
N TYR A 146 -7.51 -0.24 9.92
CA TYR A 146 -8.51 0.62 9.29
C TYR A 146 -8.42 0.51 7.77
N GLY A 147 -7.21 0.43 7.21
CA GLY A 147 -7.08 0.04 5.81
C GLY A 147 -7.23 1.16 4.77
N LEU A 148 -7.34 0.72 3.53
CA LEU A 148 -7.33 1.54 2.32
C LEU A 148 -8.67 1.42 1.59
N MET A 149 -9.38 2.55 1.51
CA MET A 149 -10.71 2.59 0.89
C MET A 149 -10.71 3.29 -0.47
N PHE A 150 -11.28 2.63 -1.46
CA PHE A 150 -11.41 3.13 -2.84
C PHE A 150 -12.76 2.79 -3.45
N ARG A 151 -13.11 3.44 -4.56
CA ARG A 151 -14.35 3.18 -5.30
C ARG A 151 -14.11 2.38 -6.56
N ILE A 152 -15.06 1.49 -6.83
CA ILE A 152 -15.22 0.76 -8.08
C ILE A 152 -16.64 1.00 -8.61
N ASN A 153 -16.81 0.99 -9.92
CA ASN A 153 -18.11 1.07 -10.59
C ASN A 153 -19.03 2.19 -10.06
N GLY A 154 -18.45 3.33 -9.68
CA GLY A 154 -19.19 4.49 -9.16
C GLY A 154 -19.43 4.44 -7.64
N ASN A 155 -20.51 3.82 -7.19
CA ASN A 155 -20.98 3.92 -5.79
C ASN A 155 -20.59 2.75 -4.88
N VAL A 156 -19.87 1.75 -5.40
CA VAL A 156 -19.36 0.63 -4.61
C VAL A 156 -18.00 1.02 -4.05
N VAL A 157 -17.87 0.93 -2.73
CA VAL A 157 -16.59 1.07 -2.03
C VAL A 157 -16.01 -0.30 -1.76
N VAL A 158 -14.69 -0.37 -1.83
CA VAL A 158 -13.88 -1.50 -1.39
C VAL A 158 -12.91 -0.98 -0.35
N ASP A 159 -12.81 -1.69 0.76
CA ASP A 159 -11.82 -1.45 1.80
C ASP A 159 -10.95 -2.71 1.96
N ILE A 160 -9.64 -2.54 1.94
CA ILE A 160 -8.66 -3.60 2.20
C ILE A 160 -7.83 -3.19 3.41
N TRP A 161 -7.80 -4.02 4.44
CA TRP A 161 -7.07 -3.78 5.69
C TRP A 161 -6.17 -4.96 6.04
N SER A 162 -5.23 -4.76 6.97
CA SER A 162 -4.42 -5.84 7.52
C SER A 162 -4.90 -6.26 8.90
N ASN A 163 -4.96 -7.58 9.13
CA ASN A 163 -5.16 -8.16 10.46
C ASN A 163 -3.86 -8.32 11.24
N GLY A 164 -2.74 -7.80 10.72
CA GLY A 164 -1.40 -7.99 11.25
C GLY A 164 -0.69 -9.21 10.69
N THR A 165 0.51 -9.47 11.21
CA THR A 165 1.37 -10.59 10.81
C THR A 165 1.26 -11.76 11.77
N ASP A 166 1.42 -12.97 11.24
CA ASP A 166 1.64 -14.16 12.05
C ASP A 166 3.08 -14.24 12.60
N GLU A 167 3.39 -15.30 13.36
CA GLU A 167 4.73 -15.54 13.93
C GLU A 167 5.84 -15.66 12.86
N ARG A 168 5.48 -15.88 11.59
CA ARG A 168 6.41 -15.99 10.46
C ARG A 168 6.58 -14.65 9.75
N GLY A 169 5.90 -13.59 10.20
CA GLY A 169 5.92 -12.27 9.58
C GLY A 169 5.02 -12.18 8.34
N ILE A 170 4.13 -13.14 8.12
CA ILE A 170 3.22 -13.14 6.96
C ILE A 170 1.96 -12.37 7.35
N ALA A 171 1.69 -11.27 6.65
CA ALA A 171 0.52 -10.45 6.88
C ALA A 171 -0.75 -11.10 6.29
N ASP A 172 -1.82 -11.11 7.08
CA ASP A 172 -3.17 -11.47 6.64
C ASP A 172 -3.98 -10.20 6.37
N TYR A 173 -4.80 -10.22 5.31
CA TYR A 173 -5.62 -9.08 4.91
C TYR A 173 -7.08 -9.49 4.77
N GLY A 174 -7.95 -8.59 5.19
CA GLY A 174 -9.38 -8.67 4.95
C GLY A 174 -9.81 -7.73 3.83
N VAL A 175 -11.06 -7.90 3.41
CA VAL A 175 -11.70 -7.01 2.44
C VAL A 175 -13.18 -6.84 2.76
N ALA A 176 -13.70 -5.64 2.52
CA ALA A 176 -15.12 -5.34 2.57
C ALA A 176 -15.54 -4.66 1.28
N VAL A 177 -16.66 -5.09 0.73
CA VAL A 177 -17.29 -4.49 -0.44
C VAL A 177 -18.65 -3.98 -0.02
N ALA A 178 -18.95 -2.71 -0.25
CA ALA A 178 -20.19 -2.11 0.23
C ALA A 178 -20.69 -0.97 -0.64
N THR A 179 -21.95 -0.62 -0.43
CA THR A 179 -22.52 0.69 -0.76
C THR A 179 -22.93 1.36 0.55
N SER A 180 -23.34 2.63 0.52
CA SER A 180 -23.92 3.27 1.72
C SER A 180 -25.20 2.58 2.21
N ALA A 181 -25.89 1.85 1.34
CA ALA A 181 -27.11 1.13 1.70
C ALA A 181 -26.81 -0.23 2.35
N THR A 182 -25.84 -0.98 1.85
CA THR A 182 -25.58 -2.33 2.34
C THR A 182 -24.14 -2.79 2.14
N SER A 183 -23.66 -3.63 3.06
CA SER A 183 -22.50 -4.48 2.83
C SER A 183 -22.88 -5.57 1.83
N LEU A 184 -22.02 -5.76 0.84
CA LEU A 184 -22.17 -6.69 -0.29
C LEU A 184 -21.33 -7.95 -0.06
N ASP A 185 -20.10 -7.79 0.43
CA ASP A 185 -19.28 -8.86 0.98
C ASP A 185 -18.42 -8.32 2.13
N TYR A 186 -18.08 -9.21 3.07
CA TYR A 186 -17.17 -8.94 4.17
C TYR A 186 -16.34 -10.19 4.46
N ARG A 187 -15.06 -10.13 4.11
CA ARG A 187 -14.10 -11.21 4.34
C ARG A 187 -13.13 -10.76 5.42
N PRO A 188 -13.22 -11.34 6.64
CA PRO A 188 -12.41 -10.87 7.75
C PRO A 188 -10.91 -11.12 7.55
N GLY A 189 -10.52 -12.02 6.64
CA GLY A 189 -9.13 -12.39 6.37
C GLY A 189 -9.03 -13.34 5.17
N GLY A 190 -7.81 -13.83 4.91
CA GLY A 190 -7.52 -14.82 3.86
C GLY A 190 -7.05 -14.22 2.53
N LEU A 191 -6.77 -12.92 2.49
CA LEU A 191 -6.03 -12.31 1.39
C LEU A 191 -4.55 -12.23 1.75
N THR A 192 -3.70 -12.49 0.77
CA THR A 192 -2.25 -12.26 0.83
C THR A 192 -1.88 -11.14 -0.14
N VAL A 193 -0.80 -10.43 0.17
CA VAL A 193 -0.26 -9.38 -0.70
C VAL A 193 1.10 -9.79 -1.24
N THR A 194 1.33 -9.51 -2.52
CA THR A 194 2.66 -9.52 -3.13
C THR A 194 3.00 -8.11 -3.59
N VAL A 195 4.21 -7.67 -3.25
CA VAL A 195 4.78 -6.42 -3.75
C VAL A 195 5.80 -6.79 -4.83
N PRO A 196 5.50 -6.59 -6.13
CA PRO A 196 6.45 -6.90 -7.19
C PRO A 196 7.73 -6.11 -6.97
N GLU A 197 8.88 -6.78 -6.97
CA GLU A 197 10.17 -6.10 -6.80
C GLU A 197 10.37 -5.06 -7.91
N PRO A 198 10.58 -3.78 -7.57
CA PRO A 198 10.99 -2.81 -8.56
C PRO A 198 12.41 -3.17 -9.00
N THR A 199 12.61 -3.48 -10.28
CA THR A 199 13.89 -3.36 -11.00
C THR A 199 14.99 -4.41 -10.77
N SER A 200 14.70 -5.61 -10.25
CA SER A 200 15.69 -6.71 -10.14
C SER A 200 16.34 -7.04 -11.49
N LEU A 201 15.61 -6.86 -12.60
CA LEU A 201 16.13 -6.97 -13.97
C LEU A 201 17.08 -5.83 -14.37
N SER A 202 16.85 -4.61 -13.89
CA SER A 202 17.76 -3.47 -14.14
C SER A 202 19.05 -3.62 -13.34
N LEU A 203 18.95 -4.08 -12.09
CA LEU A 203 20.12 -4.42 -11.26
C LEU A 203 20.92 -5.58 -11.85
N LEU A 204 20.25 -6.62 -12.36
CA LEU A 204 20.89 -7.70 -13.11
C LEU A 204 21.55 -7.17 -14.41
N GLY A 205 20.87 -6.30 -15.14
CA GLY A 205 21.39 -5.67 -16.36
C GLY A 205 22.66 -4.84 -16.10
N VAL A 206 22.65 -4.01 -15.06
CA VAL A 206 23.84 -3.23 -14.65
C VAL A 206 24.96 -4.15 -14.16
N GLY A 207 24.64 -5.19 -13.39
CA GLY A 207 25.61 -6.19 -12.95
C GLY A 207 26.30 -6.92 -14.10
N LEU A 208 25.54 -7.36 -15.10
CA LEU A 208 26.07 -8.02 -16.31
C LEU A 208 26.95 -7.08 -17.14
N LEU A 209 26.56 -5.82 -17.31
CA LEU A 209 27.38 -4.82 -18.00
C LEU A 209 28.70 -4.56 -17.27
N GLY A 210 28.68 -4.53 -15.93
CA GLY A 210 29.88 -4.43 -15.10
C GLY A 210 30.84 -5.62 -15.29
N LEU A 211 30.30 -6.84 -15.36
CA LEU A 211 31.10 -8.05 -15.60
C LEU A 211 31.73 -8.08 -17.00
N VAL A 212 31.01 -7.66 -18.04
CA VAL A 212 31.56 -7.56 -19.40
C VAL A 212 32.71 -6.54 -19.47
N ALA A 213 32.57 -5.39 -18.80
CA ALA A 213 33.61 -4.37 -18.73
C ALA A 213 34.87 -4.86 -18.00
N LEU A 214 34.71 -5.62 -16.91
CA LEU A 214 35.82 -6.24 -16.17
C LEU A 214 36.51 -7.36 -16.97
N GLY A 215 35.74 -8.19 -17.66
CA GLY A 215 36.27 -9.26 -18.52
C GLY A 215 37.10 -8.72 -19.69
N ARG A 216 36.64 -7.64 -20.34
CA ARG A 216 37.39 -6.98 -21.42
C ARG A 216 38.69 -6.33 -20.94
N ARG A 217 38.74 -5.85 -19.69
CA ARG A 217 39.96 -5.30 -19.09
C ARG A 217 41.01 -6.38 -18.78
N ARG A 218 40.59 -7.59 -18.41
CA ARG A 218 41.50 -8.72 -18.17
C ARG A 218 42.03 -9.37 -19.45
N ALA A 219 41.29 -9.31 -20.55
CA ALA A 219 41.71 -9.88 -21.83
C ALA A 219 42.61 -8.93 -22.65
N ALA A 220 42.70 -7.65 -22.28
CA ALA A 220 43.46 -6.62 -22.98
C ALA A 220 44.75 -6.18 -22.25
N GLY A 221 45.14 -6.87 -21.18
CA GLY A 221 46.40 -6.70 -20.47
C GLY A 221 47.17 -8.02 -20.43
#